data_AF-A0A212KWL9-F1
#
_entry.id   AF-A0A212KWL9-F1
#
_cell.length_a   1.000
_cell.length_b   1.000
_cell.length_c   1.000
_cell.angle_alpha   90.00
_cell.angle_beta   90.00
_cell.angle_gamma   90.00
#
_symmetry.space_group_name_H-M   'P 1'
#
loop_
_entity.id
_entity.type
_entity.pdbx_description
1 polymer ?
#
loop_
_entity_poly.entity_id
_entity_poly.type
_entity_poly.pdbx_seq_one_letter_code
_entity_poly.pdbx_strand_id
1 'polypeptide(L)'
;VLSLVQESDFVFQRGPYSNLNEAKTFKRLLLEKVKQEGGKYFFPQKVKKNLFSKKISQIADFIHEFGFENKASLSKEQRVCFIEGFYFLLMLQLVATQNPSSFSFTCKDAVDHGMVRSFLFYLGVMMLVELKSITFKEIKGMWSQMLSSSILIRERMTSPQTYENCLQAAEFFQGIGLKLQGDNKLKNKYFKSLSLILGVDCKKISLGKRA
;
A
#
# COMPACT_ATOMS: atom_id res chain seq x y z
N VAL A 1 -0.78 -19.24 2.16
CA VAL A 1 0.22 -18.21 2.53
C VAL A 1 0.49 -17.34 1.32
N LEU A 2 0.72 -16.04 1.51
CA LEU A 2 1.16 -15.10 0.47
C LEU A 2 2.30 -14.28 1.07
N SER A 3 3.33 -13.98 0.28
CA SER A 3 4.52 -13.27 0.75
C SER A 3 4.86 -12.14 -0.21
N LEU A 4 4.99 -10.93 0.35
CA LEU A 4 5.46 -9.74 -0.35
C LEU A 4 6.86 -9.39 0.16
N VAL A 5 7.73 -8.96 -0.74
CA VAL A 5 9.09 -8.57 -0.37
C VAL A 5 9.09 -7.16 0.18
N GLN A 6 9.47 -7.02 1.44
CA GLN A 6 9.54 -5.71 2.11
C GLN A 6 10.99 -5.23 2.26
N GLU A 7 11.95 -6.14 2.20
CA GLU A 7 13.36 -5.82 2.36
C GLU A 7 14.14 -6.28 1.14
N SER A 8 14.42 -5.33 0.25
CA SER A 8 15.28 -5.54 -0.90
C SER A 8 15.84 -4.21 -1.36
N ASP A 9 16.94 -4.27 -2.12
CA ASP A 9 17.50 -3.08 -2.75
C ASP A 9 16.49 -2.38 -3.66
N PHE A 10 15.56 -3.12 -4.25
CA PHE A 10 14.48 -2.51 -5.03
C PHE A 10 13.53 -1.73 -4.14
N VAL A 11 13.04 -2.30 -3.04
CA VAL A 11 12.11 -1.59 -2.13
C VAL A 11 12.77 -0.36 -1.51
N PHE A 12 14.05 -0.47 -1.14
CA PHE A 12 14.80 0.64 -0.56
C PHE A 12 15.45 1.58 -1.58
N GLN A 13 15.25 1.32 -2.88
CA GLN A 13 15.82 2.10 -3.98
C GLN A 13 17.35 2.27 -3.87
N ARG A 14 18.05 1.17 -3.55
CA ARG A 14 19.51 1.09 -3.36
C ARG A 14 20.22 0.51 -4.58
N GLY A 15 21.53 0.69 -4.65
CA GLY A 15 22.38 0.13 -5.70
C GLY A 15 21.91 0.54 -7.10
N PRO A 16 21.62 -0.39 -8.01
CA PRO A 16 21.23 -0.07 -9.39
C PRO A 16 19.87 0.64 -9.51
N TYR A 17 19.07 0.68 -8.44
CA TYR A 17 17.74 1.31 -8.44
C TYR A 17 17.74 2.77 -7.94
N SER A 18 18.90 3.28 -7.50
CA SER A 18 19.02 4.66 -6.99
C SER A 18 18.66 5.72 -8.05
N ASN A 19 19.03 5.46 -9.30
CA ASN A 19 18.84 6.36 -10.43
C ASN A 19 17.69 5.94 -11.37
N LEU A 20 16.81 5.04 -10.93
CA LEU A 20 15.70 4.53 -11.72
C LEU A 20 14.53 5.54 -11.80
N ASN A 21 14.81 6.73 -12.31
CA ASN A 21 13.87 7.86 -12.25
C ASN A 21 12.72 7.72 -13.26
N GLU A 22 12.94 7.10 -14.41
CA GLU A 22 11.91 6.97 -15.45
C GLU A 22 10.74 6.07 -14.98
N ALA A 23 9.55 6.65 -14.87
CA ALA A 23 8.37 5.99 -14.30
C ALA A 23 7.96 4.73 -15.07
N LYS A 24 8.07 4.76 -16.40
CA LYS A 24 7.76 3.63 -17.28
C LYS A 24 8.68 2.44 -16.99
N THR A 25 9.98 2.68 -16.94
CA THR A 25 11.00 1.66 -16.65
C THR A 25 10.87 1.15 -15.21
N PHE A 26 10.63 2.04 -14.25
CA PHE A 26 10.37 1.68 -12.86
C PHE A 26 9.16 0.75 -12.71
N LYS A 27 8.00 1.10 -13.30
CA LYS A 27 6.79 0.28 -13.26
C LYS A 27 6.99 -1.09 -13.88
N ARG A 28 7.67 -1.15 -15.04
CA ARG A 28 8.01 -2.42 -15.69
C ARG A 28 8.82 -3.32 -14.76
N LEU A 29 9.88 -2.79 -14.13
CA LEU A 29 10.72 -3.55 -13.21
C LEU A 29 9.97 -3.98 -11.94
N LEU A 30 9.09 -3.14 -11.39
CA LEU A 30 8.23 -3.53 -10.26
C LEU A 30 7.37 -4.74 -10.64
N LEU A 31 6.70 -4.70 -11.80
CA LEU A 31 5.85 -5.79 -12.26
C LEU A 31 6.63 -7.07 -12.54
N GLU A 32 7.82 -6.98 -13.15
CA GLU A 32 8.71 -8.12 -13.37
C GLU A 32 9.11 -8.77 -12.04
N LYS A 33 9.52 -7.97 -11.05
CA LYS A 33 9.90 -8.47 -9.72
C LYS A 33 8.77 -9.18 -9.01
N VAL A 34 7.56 -8.64 -9.04
CA VAL A 34 6.39 -9.25 -8.39
C VAL A 34 5.96 -10.55 -9.08
N LYS A 35 6.18 -10.65 -10.40
CA LYS A 35 5.86 -11.84 -11.20
C LYS A 35 6.96 -12.90 -11.21
N GLN A 36 8.17 -12.57 -10.79
CA GLN A 36 9.33 -13.45 -10.86
C GLN A 36 9.09 -14.78 -10.13
N GLU A 37 9.18 -15.88 -10.87
CA GLU A 37 9.11 -17.22 -10.29
C GLU A 37 10.41 -17.56 -9.54
N GLY A 38 10.30 -18.30 -8.43
CA GLY A 38 11.43 -18.64 -7.58
C GLY A 38 12.02 -17.46 -6.77
N GLY A 39 11.41 -16.27 -6.85
CA GLY A 39 11.81 -15.11 -6.07
C GLY A 39 11.32 -15.15 -4.62
N LYS A 40 11.61 -14.07 -3.86
CA LYS A 40 11.11 -13.88 -2.49
C LYS A 40 9.59 -13.56 -2.43
N TYR A 41 8.94 -13.34 -3.56
CA TYR A 41 7.49 -13.20 -3.63
C TYR A 41 6.83 -14.57 -3.75
N PHE A 42 5.77 -14.80 -2.97
CA PHE A 42 4.99 -16.04 -3.05
C PHE A 42 3.51 -15.75 -3.18
N PHE A 43 2.88 -16.34 -4.20
CA PHE A 43 1.45 -16.25 -4.44
C PHE A 43 0.89 -17.66 -4.71
N PRO A 44 -0.18 -18.09 -4.03
CA PRO A 44 -0.86 -19.35 -4.36
C PRO A 44 -1.33 -19.37 -5.81
N GLN A 45 -1.32 -20.54 -6.47
CA GLN A 45 -1.66 -20.66 -7.90
C GLN A 45 -3.06 -20.10 -8.24
N LYS A 46 -4.04 -20.33 -7.37
CA LYS A 46 -5.40 -19.76 -7.50
C LYS A 46 -5.39 -18.22 -7.52
N VAL A 47 -4.52 -17.61 -6.71
CA VAL A 47 -4.35 -16.15 -6.66
C VAL A 47 -3.61 -15.66 -7.91
N LYS A 48 -2.52 -16.34 -8.31
CA LYS A 48 -1.72 -15.97 -9.51
C LYS A 48 -2.59 -15.86 -10.76
N LYS A 49 -3.42 -16.87 -11.05
CA LYS A 49 -4.28 -16.89 -12.25
C LYS A 49 -5.20 -15.66 -12.34
N ASN A 50 -5.81 -15.27 -11.22
CA ASN A 50 -6.74 -14.15 -11.17
C ASN A 50 -6.04 -12.79 -11.13
N LEU A 51 -4.91 -12.71 -10.43
CA LEU A 51 -4.20 -11.46 -10.17
C LEU A 51 -3.29 -11.04 -11.34
N PHE A 52 -2.61 -11.99 -11.97
CA PHE A 52 -1.55 -11.71 -12.96
C PHE A 52 -2.03 -11.61 -14.40
N SER A 53 -3.32 -11.89 -14.67
CA SER A 53 -3.90 -11.79 -16.01
C SER A 53 -3.90 -10.34 -16.53
N LYS A 54 -4.40 -9.38 -15.73
CA LYS A 54 -4.40 -7.93 -16.04
C LYS A 54 -4.41 -7.02 -14.80
N LYS A 55 -4.88 -7.53 -13.65
CA LYS A 55 -5.12 -6.68 -12.46
C LYS A 55 -3.85 -6.03 -11.93
N ILE A 56 -2.74 -6.74 -11.93
CA ILE A 56 -1.48 -6.22 -11.38
C ILE A 56 -0.96 -4.98 -12.14
N SER A 57 -1.09 -4.94 -13.47
CA SER A 57 -0.73 -3.75 -14.25
C SER A 57 -1.73 -2.63 -14.03
N GLN A 58 -3.03 -2.94 -13.95
CA GLN A 58 -4.07 -1.94 -13.65
C GLN A 58 -3.86 -1.28 -12.28
N ILE A 59 -3.41 -2.03 -11.26
CA ILE A 59 -3.04 -1.47 -9.95
C ILE A 59 -1.89 -0.46 -10.11
N ALA A 60 -0.83 -0.84 -10.84
CA ALA A 60 0.31 0.07 -11.07
C ALA A 60 -0.09 1.31 -11.88
N ASP A 61 -0.94 1.16 -12.89
CA ASP A 61 -1.45 2.28 -13.70
C ASP A 61 -2.31 3.22 -12.86
N PHE A 62 -3.19 2.67 -12.02
CA PHE A 62 -4.03 3.45 -11.12
C PHE A 62 -3.22 4.29 -10.14
N ILE A 63 -2.17 3.72 -9.53
CA ILE A 63 -1.31 4.47 -8.61
C ILE A 63 -0.56 5.58 -9.35
N HIS A 64 -0.07 5.28 -10.55
CA HIS A 64 0.63 6.27 -11.37
C HIS A 64 -0.29 7.43 -11.75
N GLU A 65 -1.54 7.14 -12.12
CA GLU A 65 -2.52 8.14 -12.49
C GLU A 65 -2.96 8.99 -11.29
N PHE A 66 -3.46 8.37 -10.22
CA PHE A 66 -4.08 9.10 -9.10
C PHE A 66 -3.09 9.58 -8.04
N GLY A 67 -1.98 8.87 -7.87
CA GLY A 67 -0.95 9.22 -6.90
C GLY A 67 0.10 10.17 -7.47
N PHE A 68 0.45 10.00 -8.75
CA PHE A 68 1.59 10.69 -9.37
C PHE A 68 1.23 11.44 -10.64
N GLU A 69 -0.06 11.55 -10.98
CA GLU A 69 -0.55 12.35 -12.12
C GLU A 69 0.15 12.00 -13.43
N ASN A 70 0.48 10.71 -13.63
CA ASN A 70 1.22 10.19 -14.78
C ASN A 70 2.57 10.87 -15.05
N LYS A 71 3.24 11.41 -14.02
CA LYS A 71 4.59 11.98 -14.16
C LYS A 71 5.55 11.01 -14.87
N ALA A 72 6.28 11.51 -15.86
CA ALA A 72 7.23 10.72 -16.64
C ALA A 72 8.44 10.27 -15.80
N SER A 73 8.79 11.04 -14.76
CA SER A 73 9.89 10.77 -13.85
C SER A 73 9.39 10.79 -12.40
N LEU A 74 9.91 9.87 -11.58
CA LEU A 74 9.61 9.74 -10.16
C LEU A 74 10.91 9.90 -9.35
N SER A 75 10.91 10.73 -8.30
CA SER A 75 12.01 10.79 -7.34
C SER A 75 12.14 9.48 -6.56
N LYS A 76 13.23 9.31 -5.80
CA LYS A 76 13.43 8.13 -4.95
C LYS A 76 12.28 7.95 -3.96
N GLU A 77 11.87 9.02 -3.30
CA GLU A 77 10.78 9.06 -2.31
C GLU A 77 9.45 8.73 -2.98
N GLN A 78 9.20 9.28 -4.17
CA GLN A 78 8.01 8.96 -4.95
C GLN A 78 7.96 7.48 -5.35
N ARG A 79 9.09 6.88 -5.72
CA ARG A 79 9.16 5.45 -6.03
C ARG A 79 8.91 4.58 -4.80
N VAL A 80 9.40 4.98 -3.62
CA VAL A 80 9.07 4.31 -2.35
C VAL A 80 7.56 4.38 -2.10
N CYS A 81 6.96 5.57 -2.15
CA CYS A 81 5.51 5.73 -1.99
C CYS A 81 4.70 4.95 -3.02
N PHE A 82 5.21 4.82 -4.25
CA PHE A 82 4.60 4.01 -5.30
C PHE A 82 4.55 2.53 -4.89
N ILE A 83 5.65 1.97 -4.39
CA ILE A 83 5.72 0.57 -3.93
C ILE A 83 4.73 0.35 -2.79
N GLU A 84 4.67 1.27 -1.83
CA GLU A 84 3.75 1.16 -0.69
C GLU A 84 2.29 1.25 -1.11
N GLY A 85 1.95 2.19 -2.01
CA GLY A 85 0.62 2.26 -2.62
C GLY A 85 0.27 0.98 -3.42
N PHE A 86 1.27 0.39 -4.08
CA PHE A 86 1.11 -0.86 -4.82
C PHE A 86 0.80 -2.02 -3.89
N TYR A 87 1.53 -2.15 -2.78
CA TYR A 87 1.24 -3.17 -1.77
C TYR A 87 -0.10 -2.95 -1.08
N PHE A 88 -0.48 -1.71 -0.78
CA PHE A 88 -1.79 -1.39 -0.25
C PHE A 88 -2.92 -1.88 -1.17
N LEU A 89 -2.91 -1.48 -2.44
CA LEU A 89 -3.94 -1.89 -3.39
C LEU A 89 -3.91 -3.37 -3.72
N LEU A 90 -2.72 -3.98 -3.72
CA LEU A 90 -2.58 -5.42 -3.87
C LEU A 90 -3.23 -6.17 -2.72
N MET A 91 -2.99 -5.76 -1.46
CA MET A 91 -3.65 -6.33 -0.29
C MET A 91 -5.16 -6.11 -0.34
N LEU A 92 -5.62 -4.91 -0.72
CA LEU A 92 -7.04 -4.61 -0.86
C LEU A 92 -7.70 -5.48 -1.93
N GLN A 93 -7.03 -5.70 -3.07
CA GLN A 93 -7.47 -6.63 -4.12
C GLN A 93 -7.61 -8.06 -3.59
N LEU A 94 -6.66 -8.51 -2.77
CA LEU A 94 -6.70 -9.85 -2.19
C LEU A 94 -7.88 -9.98 -1.23
N VAL A 95 -8.10 -9.00 -0.35
CA VAL A 95 -9.26 -8.98 0.55
C VAL A 95 -10.56 -9.01 -0.25
N ALA A 96 -10.70 -8.17 -1.28
CA ALA A 96 -11.89 -8.14 -2.14
C ALA A 96 -12.14 -9.47 -2.88
N THR A 97 -11.06 -10.13 -3.33
CA THR A 97 -11.17 -11.38 -4.11
C THR A 97 -11.42 -12.60 -3.23
N GLN A 98 -10.80 -12.64 -2.04
CA GLN A 98 -10.96 -13.76 -1.11
C GLN A 98 -12.21 -13.62 -0.25
N ASN A 99 -12.72 -12.40 -0.08
CA ASN A 99 -13.88 -12.05 0.75
C ASN A 99 -13.86 -12.78 2.11
N PRO A 100 -12.79 -12.61 2.91
CA PRO A 100 -12.66 -13.33 4.16
C PRO A 100 -13.72 -12.86 5.17
N SER A 101 -14.22 -13.76 6.00
CA SER A 101 -15.18 -13.43 7.07
C SER A 101 -14.55 -12.55 8.17
N SER A 102 -13.23 -12.61 8.32
CA SER A 102 -12.46 -11.80 9.25
C SER A 102 -11.10 -11.41 8.66
N PHE A 103 -10.58 -10.26 9.07
CA PHE A 103 -9.25 -9.78 8.72
C PHE A 103 -8.54 -9.33 9.99
N SER A 104 -7.39 -9.93 10.30
CA SER A 104 -6.62 -9.61 11.50
C SER A 104 -5.33 -8.87 11.14
N PHE A 105 -5.04 -7.82 11.89
CA PHE A 105 -3.79 -7.07 11.84
C PHE A 105 -2.74 -7.60 12.83
N THR A 106 -3.09 -8.60 13.64
CA THR A 106 -2.20 -9.15 14.65
C THR A 106 -1.24 -10.16 14.02
N CYS A 107 0.04 -10.06 14.35
CA CYS A 107 0.94 -11.19 14.24
C CYS A 107 1.63 -11.43 15.59
N LYS A 108 1.94 -12.69 15.89
CA LYS A 108 2.54 -13.11 17.16
C LYS A 108 3.83 -12.33 17.48
N ASP A 109 4.54 -11.94 16.42
CA ASP A 109 5.79 -11.20 16.44
C ASP A 109 5.65 -9.79 15.84
N ALA A 110 4.48 -9.15 16.00
CA ALA A 110 4.10 -7.84 15.42
C ALA A 110 4.92 -6.65 15.92
N VAL A 111 6.14 -6.89 16.38
CA VAL A 111 6.98 -5.94 17.07
C VAL A 111 7.79 -5.10 16.07
N ASP A 112 8.02 -5.66 14.88
CA ASP A 112 8.94 -5.06 13.90
C ASP A 112 8.16 -4.57 12.67
N HIS A 113 8.28 -5.27 11.54
CA HIS A 113 7.72 -4.82 10.26
C HIS A 113 6.22 -5.06 10.14
N GLY A 114 5.72 -6.14 10.73
CA GLY A 114 4.32 -6.56 10.58
C GLY A 114 3.35 -5.47 11.03
N MET A 115 3.58 -4.87 12.19
CA MET A 115 2.67 -3.86 12.72
C MET A 115 2.71 -2.54 11.97
N VAL A 116 3.91 -2.10 11.58
CA VAL A 116 4.09 -0.91 10.76
C VAL A 116 3.35 -1.02 9.42
N ARG A 117 3.36 -2.19 8.80
CA ARG A 117 2.64 -2.44 7.54
C ARG A 117 1.14 -2.60 7.75
N SER A 118 0.73 -3.33 8.78
CA SER A 118 -0.68 -3.43 9.19
C SER A 118 -1.28 -2.05 9.45
N PHE A 119 -0.54 -1.18 10.11
CA PHE A 119 -0.99 0.17 10.40
C PHE A 119 -1.06 1.04 9.14
N LEU A 120 -0.05 0.99 8.28
CA LEU A 120 -0.10 1.69 6.99
C LEU A 120 -1.30 1.23 6.15
N PHE A 121 -1.60 -0.07 6.13
CA PHE A 121 -2.79 -0.58 5.45
C PHE A 121 -4.08 -0.01 6.04
N TYR A 122 -4.22 -0.04 7.37
CA TYR A 122 -5.36 0.55 8.07
C TYR A 122 -5.54 2.04 7.72
N LEU A 123 -4.45 2.81 7.78
CA LEU A 123 -4.41 4.22 7.39
C LEU A 123 -4.82 4.42 5.93
N GLY A 124 -4.34 3.57 5.02
CA GLY A 124 -4.74 3.56 3.62
C GLY A 124 -6.24 3.33 3.44
N VAL A 125 -6.84 2.39 4.17
CA VAL A 125 -8.30 2.18 4.12
C VAL A 125 -9.04 3.44 4.61
N MET A 126 -8.63 3.99 5.74
CA MET A 126 -9.30 5.16 6.33
C MET A 126 -9.20 6.39 5.42
N MET A 127 -8.03 6.67 4.85
CA MET A 127 -7.78 7.89 4.07
C MET A 127 -8.17 7.75 2.59
N LEU A 128 -8.01 6.57 1.98
CA LEU A 128 -8.21 6.37 0.55
C LEU A 128 -9.52 5.68 0.18
N VAL A 129 -10.15 4.97 1.13
CA VAL A 129 -11.43 4.28 0.89
C VAL A 129 -12.55 4.99 1.63
N GLU A 130 -12.38 5.24 2.93
CA GLU A 130 -13.39 5.94 3.74
C GLU A 130 -13.30 7.47 3.61
N LEU A 131 -12.22 7.98 3.01
CA LEU A 131 -11.91 9.42 2.90
C LEU A 131 -12.06 10.14 4.24
N LYS A 132 -11.57 9.55 5.33
CA LYS A 132 -11.44 10.24 6.61
C LYS A 132 -10.26 11.18 6.57
N SER A 133 -10.48 12.41 7.01
CA SER A 133 -9.39 13.36 7.23
C SER A 133 -8.69 12.98 8.51
N ILE A 134 -7.45 12.51 8.40
CA ILE A 134 -6.56 12.22 9.53
C ILE A 134 -5.38 13.18 9.38
N THR A 135 -5.14 14.00 10.38
CA THR A 135 -4.01 14.93 10.41
C THR A 135 -2.70 14.18 10.60
N PHE A 136 -1.60 14.79 10.18
CA PHE A 136 -0.28 14.18 10.35
C PHE A 136 0.12 14.03 11.83
N LYS A 137 -0.37 14.94 12.68
CA LYS A 137 -0.23 14.85 14.14
C LYS A 137 -0.94 13.61 14.69
N GLU A 138 -2.16 13.33 14.24
CA GLU A 138 -2.89 12.12 14.62
C GLU A 138 -2.19 10.85 14.13
N ILE A 139 -1.70 10.83 12.89
CA ILE A 139 -0.91 9.71 12.34
C ILE A 139 0.28 9.41 13.25
N LYS A 140 1.09 10.42 13.62
CA LYS A 140 2.23 10.26 14.54
C LYS A 140 1.81 9.78 15.92
N GLY A 141 0.71 10.31 16.46
CA GLY A 141 0.17 9.92 17.77
C GLY A 141 -0.23 8.44 17.80
N MET A 142 -1.02 8.01 16.82
CA MET A 142 -1.42 6.61 16.66
C MET A 142 -0.20 5.71 16.45
N TRP A 143 0.79 6.16 15.67
CA TRP A 143 2.01 5.40 15.42
C TRP A 143 2.81 5.16 16.72
N SER A 144 2.97 6.20 17.52
CA SER A 144 3.64 6.13 18.83
C SER A 144 2.92 5.14 19.75
N GLN A 145 1.59 5.18 19.81
CA GLN A 145 0.79 4.24 20.60
C GLN A 145 0.98 2.79 20.11
N MET A 146 0.97 2.55 18.81
CA MET A 146 1.10 1.20 18.26
C MET A 146 2.50 0.61 18.50
N LEU A 147 3.55 1.42 18.38
CA LEU A 147 4.92 0.98 18.65
C LEU A 147 5.26 0.93 20.14
N SER A 148 4.50 1.61 21.01
CA SER A 148 4.79 1.68 22.44
C SER A 148 4.94 0.29 23.08
N SER A 149 4.01 -0.63 22.82
CA SER A 149 4.06 -2.00 23.36
C SER A 149 5.31 -2.76 22.88
N SER A 150 5.72 -2.53 21.65
CA SER A 150 6.88 -3.16 21.04
C SER A 150 8.18 -2.68 21.66
N ILE A 151 8.27 -1.38 21.93
CA ILE A 151 9.43 -0.75 22.54
C ILE A 151 9.49 -1.06 24.05
N LEU A 152 8.39 -0.88 24.78
CA LEU A 152 8.37 -0.94 26.24
C LEU A 152 8.37 -2.37 26.80
N ILE A 153 7.69 -3.31 26.14
CA ILE A 153 7.53 -4.68 26.66
C ILE A 153 8.59 -5.61 26.08
N ARG A 154 8.98 -5.38 24.82
CA ARG A 154 9.87 -6.29 24.08
C ARG A 154 11.27 -5.71 23.86
N GLU A 155 11.48 -4.43 24.17
CA GLU A 155 12.76 -3.73 23.97
C GLU A 155 13.29 -3.83 22.53
N ARG A 156 12.37 -3.93 21.55
CA ARG A 156 12.73 -4.02 20.13
C ARG A 156 12.37 -2.74 19.41
N MET A 157 13.34 -2.23 18.65
CA MET A 157 13.14 -1.10 17.77
C MET A 157 12.72 -1.59 16.39
N THR A 158 11.68 -0.97 15.83
CA THR A 158 11.36 -1.10 14.42
C THR A 158 12.53 -0.60 13.57
N SER A 159 12.78 -1.27 12.44
CA SER A 159 13.71 -0.80 11.41
C SER A 159 13.44 0.67 11.04
N PRO A 160 14.40 1.59 11.24
CA PRO A 160 14.21 3.02 10.95
C PRO A 160 13.79 3.27 9.50
N GLN A 161 14.39 2.55 8.56
CA GLN A 161 14.04 2.66 7.14
C GLN A 161 12.60 2.25 6.86
N THR A 162 12.12 1.16 7.47
CA THR A 162 10.74 0.71 7.29
C THR A 162 9.76 1.72 7.88
N TYR A 163 10.09 2.27 9.05
CA TYR A 163 9.32 3.31 9.69
C TYR A 163 9.21 4.56 8.79
N GLU A 164 10.34 5.07 8.29
CA GLU A 164 10.39 6.24 7.41
C GLU A 164 9.59 6.02 6.12
N ASN A 165 9.76 4.87 5.47
CA ASN A 165 9.02 4.54 4.24
C ASN A 165 7.51 4.52 4.48
N CYS A 166 7.06 3.93 5.59
CA CYS A 166 5.65 3.92 5.94
C CYS A 166 5.12 5.31 6.29
N LEU A 167 5.90 6.13 6.99
CA LEU A 167 5.50 7.48 7.34
C LEU A 167 5.34 8.35 6.08
N GLN A 168 6.30 8.28 5.15
CA GLN A 168 6.22 8.94 3.85
C GLN A 168 5.00 8.46 3.04
N ALA A 169 4.73 7.16 3.03
CA ALA A 169 3.55 6.61 2.37
C ALA A 169 2.23 7.07 3.03
N ALA A 170 2.20 7.22 4.35
CA ALA A 170 1.04 7.74 5.07
C ALA A 170 0.76 9.21 4.73
N GLU A 171 1.80 10.06 4.67
CA GLU A 171 1.69 11.44 4.18
C GLU A 171 1.18 11.49 2.73
N PHE A 172 1.70 10.61 1.88
CA PHE A 172 1.27 10.48 0.50
C PHE A 172 -0.23 10.09 0.40
N PHE A 173 -0.67 9.12 1.19
CA PHE A 173 -2.08 8.73 1.26
C PHE A 173 -2.98 9.86 1.78
N GLN A 174 -2.52 10.60 2.78
CA GLN A 174 -3.21 11.78 3.28
C GLN A 174 -3.38 12.83 2.18
N GLY A 175 -2.31 13.12 1.42
CA GLY A 175 -2.34 14.06 0.31
C GLY A 175 -3.36 13.67 -0.76
N ILE A 176 -3.42 12.39 -1.13
CA ILE A 176 -4.45 11.88 -2.06
C ILE A 176 -5.84 12.03 -1.44
N GLY A 177 -6.04 11.59 -0.19
CA GLY A 177 -7.32 11.66 0.50
C GLY A 177 -7.89 13.09 0.55
N LEU A 178 -7.04 14.08 0.88
CA LEU A 178 -7.41 15.50 0.88
C LEU A 178 -7.79 16.01 -0.51
N LYS A 179 -7.02 15.66 -1.56
CA LYS A 179 -7.38 15.99 -2.95
C LYS A 179 -8.75 15.43 -3.33
N LEU A 180 -9.05 14.19 -2.94
CA LEU A 180 -10.33 13.54 -3.23
C LEU A 180 -11.50 14.15 -2.43
N GLN A 181 -11.25 14.68 -1.24
CA GLN A 181 -12.28 15.42 -0.48
C GLN A 181 -12.61 16.77 -1.12
N GLY A 182 -11.61 17.44 -1.69
CA GLY A 182 -11.77 18.76 -2.32
C GLY A 182 -12.37 18.75 -3.73
N ASP A 183 -12.33 17.63 -4.45
CA ASP A 183 -12.80 17.53 -5.83
C ASP A 183 -13.75 16.33 -6.05
N ASN A 184 -15.05 16.60 -6.13
CA ASN A 184 -16.09 15.59 -6.34
C ASN A 184 -15.95 14.86 -7.70
N LYS A 185 -15.48 15.53 -8.75
CA LYS A 185 -15.29 14.92 -10.07
C LYS A 185 -14.14 13.94 -10.02
N LEU A 186 -13.01 14.34 -9.42
CA LEU A 186 -11.86 13.47 -9.19
C LEU A 186 -12.23 12.29 -8.30
N LYS A 187 -12.95 12.53 -7.20
CA LYS A 187 -13.47 11.50 -6.28
C LYS A 187 -14.30 10.44 -7.00
N ASN A 188 -15.25 10.87 -7.83
CA ASN A 188 -16.08 9.94 -8.60
C ASN A 188 -15.25 9.12 -9.61
N LYS A 189 -14.31 9.77 -10.30
CA LYS A 189 -13.38 9.10 -11.22
C LYS A 189 -12.51 8.08 -10.49
N TYR A 190 -11.97 8.44 -9.33
CA TYR A 190 -11.16 7.59 -8.47
C TYR A 190 -11.92 6.34 -8.04
N PHE A 191 -13.11 6.50 -7.42
CA PHE A 191 -13.87 5.34 -6.94
C PHE A 191 -14.41 4.45 -8.06
N LYS A 192 -14.76 5.02 -9.22
CA LYS A 192 -15.15 4.24 -10.39
C LYS A 192 -13.99 3.36 -10.86
N SER A 193 -12.79 3.92 -10.94
CA SER A 193 -11.58 3.22 -11.37
C SER A 193 -11.14 2.17 -10.34
N LEU A 194 -11.20 2.52 -9.05
CA LEU A 194 -10.88 1.59 -7.97
C LEU A 194 -11.85 0.40 -7.94
N SER A 195 -13.15 0.65 -8.11
CA SER A 195 -14.16 -0.42 -8.13
C SER A 195 -13.97 -1.37 -9.32
N LEU A 196 -13.58 -0.83 -10.48
CA LEU A 196 -13.26 -1.63 -11.66
C LEU A 196 -12.06 -2.56 -11.40
N ILE A 197 -11.02 -2.06 -10.74
CA ILE A 197 -9.81 -2.85 -10.40
C ILE A 197 -10.18 -3.93 -9.40
N LEU A 198 -10.79 -3.53 -8.27
CA LEU A 198 -11.13 -4.43 -7.18
C LEU A 198 -12.16 -5.49 -7.60
N GLY A 199 -13.04 -5.15 -8.54
CA GLY A 199 -14.17 -5.99 -8.95
C GLY A 199 -15.31 -5.97 -7.93
N VAL A 200 -15.32 -4.97 -7.05
CA VAL A 200 -16.34 -4.75 -6.01
C VAL A 200 -16.68 -3.27 -5.93
N ASP A 201 -17.90 -2.95 -5.53
CA ASP A 201 -18.30 -1.57 -5.27
C ASP A 201 -17.56 -1.04 -4.03
N CYS A 202 -16.64 -0.11 -4.24
CA CYS A 202 -15.83 0.45 -3.15
C CYS A 202 -16.67 1.19 -2.11
N LYS A 203 -17.87 1.67 -2.47
CA LYS A 203 -18.79 2.29 -1.50
C LYS A 203 -19.29 1.30 -0.44
N LYS A 204 -19.17 -0.01 -0.70
CA LYS A 204 -19.53 -1.08 0.24
C LYS A 204 -18.36 -1.53 1.11
N ILE A 205 -17.13 -1.10 0.79
CA ILE A 205 -15.95 -1.37 1.62
C ILE A 205 -15.95 -0.35 2.77
N SER A 206 -16.56 -0.71 3.90
CA SER A 206 -16.45 0.06 5.14
C SER A 206 -15.95 -0.85 6.26
N LEU A 207 -15.00 -0.34 7.05
CA LEU A 207 -14.52 -1.00 8.27
C LEU A 207 -15.49 -0.84 9.44
N GLY A 208 -16.57 -0.06 9.30
CA GLY A 208 -17.37 0.41 10.43
C GLY A 208 -18.89 0.29 10.32
N LYS A 209 -19.44 -0.35 9.28
CA LYS A 209 -20.88 -0.68 9.22
C LYS A 209 -21.08 -2.18 9.29
N ARG A 210 -20.95 -2.75 10.49
CA ARG A 210 -21.67 -3.99 10.82
C ARG A 210 -23.06 -3.58 11.31
N ALA A 211 -24.06 -4.26 10.74
CA ALA A 211 -25.47 -4.18 11.15
C ALA A 211 -25.64 -4.52 12.63
#